data_AF-A0A6V7GYB7-F1
#
_entry.id   AF-A0A6V7GYB7-F1
#
_cell.length_a   1.000
_cell.length_b   1.000
_cell.length_c   1.000
_cell.angle_alpha   90.00
_cell.angle_beta   90.00
_cell.angle_gamma   90.00
#
_symmetry.space_group_name_H-M   'P 1'
#
loop_
_entity.id
_entity.type
_entity.pdbx_description
1 polymer ?
#
loop_
_entity_poly.entity_id
_entity_poly.type
_entity_poly.pdbx_seq_one_letter_code
_entity_poly.pdbx_strand_id
1 'polypeptide(L)'
;MPHIEGNMKKGKFDYRCTDNLLALRWRDKKDLWMLTSAHEPKMTEAGRINHITGSQKLKPECVADYNIKMCTSVDRVDMVLSTINSSRKCLKWYK
;
A
#
# COMPACT_ATOMS: atom_id res chain seq x y z
N MET A 1 4.12 -15.14 -12.70
CA MET A 1 3.89 -14.58 -11.35
C MET A 1 4.30 -15.65 -10.33
N PRO A 2 4.95 -15.31 -9.20
CA PRO A 2 5.29 -16.30 -8.19
C PRO A 2 4.02 -17.01 -7.72
N HIS A 3 4.05 -18.34 -7.75
CA HIS A 3 2.91 -19.20 -7.45
C HIS A 3 2.70 -19.29 -5.93
N ILE A 4 2.03 -18.29 -5.37
CA ILE A 4 1.67 -18.23 -3.96
C ILE A 4 0.26 -18.81 -3.83
N GLU A 5 0.16 -20.14 -3.67
CA GLU A 5 -1.11 -20.84 -3.49
C GLU A 5 -1.43 -21.07 -2.01
N GLY A 6 -2.72 -20.93 -1.66
CA GLY A 6 -3.22 -21.21 -0.31
C GLY A 6 -4.24 -20.19 0.20
N ASN A 7 -5.19 -20.67 1.01
CA ASN A 7 -6.14 -19.83 1.72
C ASN A 7 -5.47 -19.21 2.94
N MET A 8 -5.09 -17.94 2.83
CA MET A 8 -4.40 -17.22 3.90
C MET A 8 -5.39 -16.64 4.91
N LYS A 9 -5.09 -16.80 6.22
CA LYS A 9 -5.85 -16.15 7.30
C LYS A 9 -5.59 -14.63 7.26
N LYS A 10 -6.61 -13.85 7.63
CA LYS A 10 -6.51 -12.39 7.74
C LYS A 10 -5.34 -12.00 8.66
N GLY A 11 -4.51 -11.06 8.20
CA GLY A 11 -3.34 -10.56 8.90
C GLY A 11 -2.05 -11.32 8.61
N LYS A 12 -2.10 -12.50 7.98
CA LYS A 12 -0.89 -13.21 7.52
C LYS A 12 -0.42 -12.65 6.17
N PHE A 13 0.89 -12.75 5.93
CA PHE A 13 1.50 -12.50 4.64
C PHE A 13 2.38 -13.68 4.24
N ASP A 14 2.56 -13.85 2.94
CA ASP A 14 3.48 -14.81 2.34
C ASP A 14 4.38 -14.05 1.37
N TYR A 15 5.59 -14.54 1.15
CA TYR A 15 6.57 -13.87 0.32
C TYR A 15 7.45 -14.84 -0.45
N ARG A 16 7.94 -14.38 -1.59
CA ARG A 16 8.94 -15.05 -2.40
C ARG A 16 10.01 -14.02 -2.73
N CYS A 17 11.25 -14.28 -2.35
CA CYS A 17 12.40 -13.48 -2.74
C CYS A 17 13.23 -14.19 -3.80
N THR A 18 13.75 -13.40 -4.71
CA THR A 18 14.97 -13.66 -5.48
C THR A 18 16.03 -12.70 -4.93
N ASP A 19 17.29 -12.82 -5.36
CA ASP A 19 18.41 -12.00 -4.87
C ASP A 19 18.14 -10.48 -4.92
N ASN A 20 17.34 -10.02 -5.90
CA ASN A 20 17.08 -8.59 -6.12
C ASN A 20 15.62 -8.17 -5.94
N LEU A 21 14.68 -9.11 -5.83
CA LEU A 21 13.24 -8.83 -5.87
C LEU A 21 12.48 -9.66 -4.85
N LEU A 22 11.64 -8.99 -4.09
CA LEU A 22 10.70 -9.56 -3.13
C LEU A 22 9.28 -9.36 -3.64
N ALA A 23 8.60 -10.46 -3.93
CA ALA A 23 7.17 -10.50 -4.16
C ALA A 23 6.45 -10.89 -2.87
N LEU A 24 5.45 -10.12 -2.47
CA LEU A 24 4.73 -10.28 -1.22
C LEU A 24 3.23 -10.32 -1.48
N ARG A 25 2.56 -11.29 -0.86
CA ARG A 25 1.10 -11.39 -0.79
C ARG A 25 0.67 -11.16 0.66
N TRP A 26 -0.24 -10.24 0.91
CA TRP A 26 -0.80 -9.97 2.23
C TRP A 26 -2.32 -9.98 2.20
N ARG A 27 -2.95 -10.66 3.17
CA ARG A 27 -4.40 -10.79 3.25
C ARG A 27 -4.93 -9.92 4.38
N ASP A 28 -5.59 -8.83 4.03
CA ASP A 28 -6.43 -8.07 4.98
C ASP A 28 -7.92 -8.38 4.71
N LYS A 29 -8.72 -7.39 4.31
CA LYS A 29 -10.08 -7.62 3.78
C LYS A 29 -10.04 -8.30 2.39
N LYS A 30 -9.02 -7.96 1.60
CA LYS A 30 -8.74 -8.51 0.27
C LYS A 30 -7.27 -8.95 0.22
N ASP A 31 -6.93 -9.74 -0.78
CA ASP A 31 -5.53 -10.03 -1.10
C ASP A 31 -4.88 -8.80 -1.73
N LEU A 32 -3.75 -8.42 -1.17
CA LEU A 32 -2.86 -7.36 -1.65
C LEU A 32 -1.56 -8.00 -2.11
N TRP A 33 -1.10 -7.60 -3.29
CA TRP A 33 0.13 -8.08 -3.89
C TRP A 33 1.08 -6.91 -4.04
N MET A 34 2.32 -7.09 -3.61
CA MET A 34 3.38 -6.08 -3.66
C MET A 34 4.63 -6.68 -4.26
N LEU A 35 5.37 -5.87 -5.02
CA LEU A 35 6.69 -6.20 -5.53
C LEU A 35 7.65 -5.10 -5.09
N THR A 36 8.78 -5.47 -4.51
CA THR A 36 9.77 -4.53 -3.99
C THR A 36 11.18 -5.08 -4.16
N SER A 37 12.14 -4.23 -4.52
CA SER A 37 13.57 -4.58 -4.62
C SER A 37 14.40 -4.14 -3.41
N ALA A 38 13.84 -3.27 -2.56
CA ALA A 38 14.60 -2.57 -1.52
C ALA A 38 14.24 -2.99 -0.09
N HIS A 39 13.15 -3.73 0.10
CA HIS A 39 12.60 -4.01 1.41
C HIS A 39 12.70 -5.50 1.74
N GLU A 40 12.92 -5.81 3.02
CA GLU A 40 12.88 -7.17 3.55
C GLU A 40 11.44 -7.60 3.90
N PRO A 41 11.15 -8.91 3.98
CA PRO A 41 9.83 -9.43 4.36
C PRO A 41 9.57 -9.30 5.87
N LYS A 42 9.46 -8.07 6.37
CA LYS A 42 9.18 -7.75 7.77
C LYS A 42 7.76 -7.23 7.96
N MET A 43 7.19 -7.51 9.14
CA MET A 43 5.95 -6.87 9.60
C MET A 43 6.29 -5.72 10.52
N THR A 44 5.67 -4.57 10.27
CA THR A 44 5.83 -3.34 11.04
C THR A 44 4.47 -2.89 11.57
N GLU A 45 4.48 -2.24 12.72
CA GLU A 45 3.30 -1.62 13.30
C GLU A 45 2.86 -0.43 12.45
N ALA A 46 1.64 -0.47 11.92
CA ALA A 46 1.14 0.56 11.00
C ALA A 46 0.69 1.85 11.69
N GLY A 47 1.13 2.11 12.93
CA GLY A 47 0.77 3.26 13.76
C GLY A 47 -0.73 3.41 14.07
N ARG A 48 -1.58 2.47 13.62
CA ARG A 48 -3.03 2.48 13.83
C ARG A 48 -3.42 1.40 14.83
N ILE A 49 -4.12 1.79 15.88
CA ILE A 49 -4.62 0.89 16.91
C ILE A 49 -5.96 0.29 16.44
N ASN A 50 -6.19 -0.99 16.71
CA ASN A 50 -7.52 -1.57 16.61
C ASN A 50 -8.37 -1.03 17.77
N HIS A 51 -9.37 -0.20 17.48
CA HIS A 51 -10.28 0.34 18.50
C HIS A 51 -11.07 -0.73 19.27
N ILE A 52 -11.18 -1.95 18.73
CA ILE A 52 -11.92 -3.07 19.33
C ILE A 52 -11.01 -3.90 20.26
N THR A 53 -9.76 -4.15 19.87
CA THR A 53 -8.85 -5.04 20.60
C THR A 53 -7.73 -4.32 21.34
N GLY A 54 -7.62 -2.99 21.18
CA GLY A 54 -6.52 -2.18 21.75
C GLY A 54 -5.13 -2.48 21.18
N SER A 55 -5.01 -3.48 20.30
CA SER A 55 -3.72 -3.92 19.75
C SER A 55 -3.34 -3.16 18.49
N GLN A 56 -2.05 -2.95 18.27
CA GLN A 56 -1.55 -2.32 17.05
C GLN A 56 -1.82 -3.19 15.82
N LYS A 57 -2.21 -2.54 14.71
CA LYS A 57 -2.38 -3.21 13.42
C LYS A 57 -1.01 -3.47 12.80
N LEU A 58 -0.65 -4.74 12.70
CA LEU A 58 0.53 -5.17 11.96
C LEU A 58 0.26 -5.13 10.46
N LYS A 59 1.21 -4.60 9.69
CA LYS A 59 1.24 -4.62 8.23
C LYS A 59 2.64 -4.96 7.74
N PRO A 60 2.81 -5.48 6.53
CA PRO A 60 4.13 -5.58 5.93
C PRO A 60 4.79 -4.20 5.82
N GLU A 61 6.09 -4.13 6.11
CA GLU A 61 6.89 -2.90 6.06
C GLU A 61 6.77 -2.21 4.70
N CYS A 62 6.91 -2.98 3.62
CA CYS A 62 6.76 -2.50 2.24
C CYS A 62 5.40 -1.84 1.97
N VAL A 63 4.31 -2.31 2.60
CA VAL A 63 2.97 -1.74 2.46
C VAL A 63 2.83 -0.45 3.26
N ALA A 64 3.44 -0.38 4.45
CA ALA A 64 3.45 0.84 5.26
C ALA A 64 4.21 1.96 4.53
N ASP A 65 5.40 1.65 4.05
CA ASP A 65 6.27 2.57 3.32
C ASP A 65 5.64 3.04 2.01
N TYR A 66 5.03 2.13 1.25
CA TYR A 66 4.33 2.49 0.01
C TYR A 66 3.20 3.51 0.26
N ASN A 67 2.42 3.32 1.32
CA ASN A 67 1.32 4.24 1.64
C ASN A 67 1.84 5.63 2.06
N ILE A 68 2.96 5.68 2.76
CA ILE A 68 3.58 6.95 3.19
C ILE A 68 4.19 7.67 1.99
N LYS A 69 4.96 6.96 1.15
CA LYS A 69 5.76 7.56 0.08
C LYS A 69 4.94 7.88 -1.16
N MET A 70 4.17 6.92 -1.66
CA MET A 70 3.50 7.01 -2.96
C MET A 70 2.09 7.59 -2.84
N CYS A 71 1.22 6.91 -2.09
CA CYS A 71 -0.20 7.24 -1.99
C CYS A 71 -0.40 8.65 -1.39
N THR A 72 0.24 8.91 -0.25
CA THR A 72 0.04 10.17 0.47
C THR A 72 0.54 11.39 -0.30
N SER A 73 1.55 11.27 -1.16
CA SER A 73 2.13 12.43 -1.84
C SER A 73 1.26 12.91 -2.99
N VAL A 74 0.93 12.02 -3.94
CA VAL A 74 0.18 12.39 -5.15
C VAL A 74 -1.27 12.74 -4.80
N ASP A 75 -1.93 11.91 -3.98
CA ASP A 75 -3.34 12.12 -3.64
C ASP A 75 -3.56 13.40 -2.83
N ARG A 76 -2.60 13.78 -1.96
CA ARG A 76 -2.70 15.04 -1.22
C ARG A 76 -2.54 16.25 -2.14
N VAL A 77 -1.60 16.19 -3.08
CA VAL A 77 -1.42 17.27 -4.05
C VAL A 77 -2.68 17.43 -4.88
N ASP A 78 -3.25 16.34 -5.39
CA ASP A 78 -4.50 16.39 -6.17
C ASP A 78 -5.69 16.86 -5.30
N MET A 79 -5.79 16.44 -4.04
CA MET A 79 -6.82 16.94 -3.12
C MET A 79 -6.72 18.46 -2.93
N VAL A 80 -5.51 18.99 -2.70
CA VAL A 80 -5.29 20.44 -2.56
C VAL A 80 -5.64 21.13 -3.87
N LEU A 81 -5.13 20.65 -5.01
CA LEU A 81 -5.43 21.18 -6.33
C LEU A 81 -6.93 21.17 -6.62
N SER A 82 -7.65 20.11 -6.28
CA SER A 82 -9.11 20.02 -6.49
C SER A 82 -9.90 21.05 -5.67
N THR A 83 -9.34 21.52 -4.56
CA THR A 83 -9.98 22.52 -3.69
C THR A 83 -9.69 23.94 -4.19
N ILE A 84 -8.49 24.18 -4.73
CA ILE A 84 -8.03 25.52 -5.13
C ILE A 84 -7.98 25.73 -6.65
N ASN A 85 -8.39 24.74 -7.46
CA ASN A 85 -8.28 24.83 -8.90
C ASN A 85 -9.18 25.95 -9.45
N SER A 86 -8.62 26.73 -10.37
CA SER A 86 -9.34 27.73 -11.16
C SER A 86 -9.69 27.22 -12.56
N SER A 87 -9.50 25.92 -12.81
CA SER A 87 -9.80 25.26 -14.09
C SER A 87 -11.27 25.41 -14.46
N ARG A 88 -11.54 25.87 -15.68
CA ARG A 88 -12.89 26.07 -16.22
C ARG A 88 -13.15 25.06 -17.33
N LYS A 89 -14.41 24.66 -17.49
CA LYS A 89 -14.84 23.80 -18.60
C LYS A 89 -14.45 24.45 -19.95
N CYS A 90 -13.62 23.75 -20.72
CA CYS A 90 -13.14 24.18 -22.04
C CYS A 90 -13.28 23.03 -23.05
N LEU A 91 -13.39 23.36 -24.34
CA LEU A 91 -13.34 22.38 -25.44
C LEU A 91 -11.91 21.97 -25.82
N LYS A 92 -10.90 22.75 -25.39
CA LYS A 92 -9.51 22.57 -25.78
C LYS A 92 -8.75 21.90 -24.63
N TRP A 93 -8.19 20.72 -24.85
CA TRP A 93 -7.51 19.93 -23.80
C TRP A 93 -6.21 20.56 -23.25
N TYR A 94 -5.59 21.45 -24.04
CA TYR A 94 -4.34 22.13 -23.68
C TYR A 94 -4.56 23.39 -22.84
N LYS A 95 -5.82 23.76 -22.57
CA LYS A 95 -6.21 24.91 -21.75
C LYS A 95 -6.72 24.44 -20.40
#